data_AF-A0A661M400-F1
#
_entry.id   AF-A0A661M400-F1
#
_cell.length_a   1.000
_cell.length_b   1.000
_cell.length_c   1.000
_cell.angle_alpha   90.00
_cell.angle_beta   90.00
_cell.angle_gamma   90.00
#
_symmetry.space_group_name_H-M   'P 1'
#
loop_
_entity.id
_entity.type
_entity.pdbx_description
1 polymer ?
#
loop_
_entity_poly.entity_id
_entity_poly.type
_entity_poly.pdbx_seq_one_letter_code
_entity_poly.pdbx_strand_id
1 'polypeptide(L)'
;MIETCVDVAGHIIADKGFRIPNTYSDVFRVIGEEGILESGLLSNMMKMAKFRNIVVHQYDKIDAEIVIGILKRNLTDFVAFKQSILNFPQKRRTRLDF
;
A
#
# COMPACT_ATOMS: atom_id res chain seq x y z
N MET A 1 -2.20 -8.87 4.86
CA MET A 1 -1.40 -7.70 5.31
C MET A 1 -1.21 -6.70 4.20
N ILE A 2 -0.49 -7.02 3.12
CA ILE A 2 -0.30 -6.07 2.00
C ILE A 2 -1.60 -5.70 1.29
N GLU A 3 -2.57 -6.62 1.16
CA GLU A 3 -3.91 -6.31 0.64
C GLU A 3 -4.61 -5.25 1.48
N THR A 4 -4.55 -5.35 2.80
CA THR A 4 -5.10 -4.34 3.70
C THR A 4 -4.48 -2.97 3.49
N CYS A 5 -3.16 -2.90 3.25
CA CYS A 5 -2.50 -1.63 2.91
C CYS A 5 -2.97 -1.07 1.56
N VAL A 6 -3.17 -1.95 0.57
CA VAL A 6 -3.74 -1.58 -0.73
C VAL A 6 -5.16 -1.04 -0.56
N ASP A 7 -6.01 -1.71 0.22
CA ASP A 7 -7.40 -1.30 0.45
C ASP A 7 -7.46 0.06 1.14
N VAL A 8 -6.65 0.26 2.20
CA VAL A 8 -6.55 1.55 2.90
C VAL A 8 -6.10 2.66 1.95
N ALA A 9 -5.03 2.44 1.18
CA ALA A 9 -4.55 3.41 0.21
C ALA A 9 -5.58 3.69 -0.89
N GLY A 10 -6.27 2.66 -1.38
CA GLY A 10 -7.35 2.79 -2.35
C GLY A 10 -8.52 3.63 -1.82
N HIS A 11 -8.91 3.42 -0.56
CA HIS A 11 -9.92 4.25 0.10
C HIS A 11 -9.48 5.72 0.20
N ILE A 12 -8.21 5.99 0.51
CA ILE A 12 -7.68 7.37 0.56
C ILE A 12 -7.72 8.02 -0.83
N ILE A 13 -7.29 7.30 -1.87
CA ILE A 13 -7.33 7.77 -3.26
C ILE A 13 -8.76 8.16 -3.64
N ALA A 14 -9.73 7.31 -3.34
CA ALA A 14 -11.14 7.56 -3.63
C ALA A 14 -11.70 8.75 -2.84
N ASP A 15 -11.40 8.85 -1.54
CA ASP A 15 -11.87 9.95 -0.68
C ASP A 15 -11.26 11.32 -1.06
N LYS A 16 -10.01 11.34 -1.53
CA LYS A 16 -9.30 12.56 -1.90
C LYS A 16 -9.42 12.94 -3.37
N GLY A 17 -9.96 12.04 -4.21
CA GLY A 17 -10.09 12.27 -5.65
C GLY A 17 -8.74 12.28 -6.38
N PHE A 18 -7.77 11.50 -5.90
CA PHE A 18 -6.48 11.35 -6.58
C PHE A 18 -6.63 10.55 -7.88
N ARG A 19 -5.58 10.51 -8.69
CA ARG A 19 -5.63 9.76 -9.96
C ARG A 19 -5.92 8.28 -9.73
N ILE A 20 -6.59 7.66 -10.69
CA ILE A 20 -6.96 6.24 -10.63
C ILE A 20 -5.69 5.38 -10.78
N PRO A 21 -5.44 4.43 -9.87
CA PRO A 21 -4.31 3.51 -9.98
C PRO A 21 -4.61 2.38 -10.97
N ASN A 22 -3.62 1.98 -11.75
CA ASN A 22 -3.77 0.91 -12.76
C ASN A 22 -3.41 -0.49 -12.24
N THR A 23 -2.65 -0.57 -11.15
CA THR A 23 -2.19 -1.84 -10.55
C THR A 23 -2.09 -1.68 -9.04
N TYR A 24 -1.99 -2.79 -8.29
CA TYR A 24 -1.74 -2.72 -6.84
C TYR A 24 -0.43 -2.01 -6.48
N SER A 25 0.62 -2.13 -7.29
CA SER A 25 1.83 -1.34 -7.07
C SER A 25 1.60 0.14 -7.34
N ASP A 26 0.71 0.47 -8.28
CA ASP A 26 0.40 1.85 -8.63
C ASP A 26 -0.45 2.54 -7.55
N VAL A 27 -1.24 1.79 -6.78
CA VAL A 27 -1.94 2.32 -5.59
C VAL A 27 -0.97 3.04 -4.64
N PHE A 28 0.18 2.42 -4.35
CA PHE A 28 1.21 3.05 -3.51
C PHE A 28 1.86 4.24 -4.20
N ARG A 29 2.05 4.18 -5.52
CA ARG A 29 2.61 5.29 -6.29
C ARG A 29 1.73 6.54 -6.20
N VAL A 30 0.42 6.39 -6.37
CA VAL A 30 -0.53 7.50 -6.28
C VAL A 30 -0.42 8.20 -4.93
N ILE A 31 -0.49 7.47 -3.80
CA ILE A 31 -0.38 8.11 -2.49
C ILE A 31 1.04 8.67 -2.22
N GLY A 32 2.08 8.11 -2.85
CA GLY A 32 3.44 8.63 -2.79
C GLY A 32 3.61 9.95 -3.56
N GLU A 33 2.95 10.10 -4.71
CA GLU A 33 2.91 11.36 -5.48
C GLU A 33 2.30 12.50 -4.66
N GLU A 34 1.37 12.17 -3.77
CA GLU A 34 0.71 13.10 -2.83
C GLU A 34 1.50 13.31 -1.52
N GLY A 35 2.72 12.77 -1.45
CA GLY A 35 3.62 12.95 -0.30
C GLY A 35 3.22 12.17 0.96
N ILE A 36 2.29 11.21 0.85
CA ILE A 36 1.86 10.39 2.00
C ILE A 36 2.97 9.43 2.43
N LEU A 37 3.73 8.90 1.46
CA LEU A 37 4.82 7.97 1.70
C LEU A 37 6.16 8.59 1.29
N GLU A 38 7.16 8.48 2.15
CA GLU A 38 8.54 8.79 1.79
C GLU A 38 9.08 7.78 0.76
N SER A 39 10.05 8.22 -0.04
CA SER A 39 10.56 7.48 -1.21
C SER A 39 11.05 6.06 -0.89
N GLY A 40 11.70 5.87 0.26
CA GLY A 40 12.18 4.55 0.70
C GLY A 40 11.03 3.59 0.99
N LEU A 41 10.07 4.03 1.81
CA LEU A 41 8.89 3.24 2.16
C LEU A 41 8.01 2.98 0.93
N LEU A 42 7.84 3.98 0.06
CA LEU A 42 7.13 3.83 -1.21
C LEU A 42 7.72 2.70 -2.05
N SER A 43 9.05 2.70 -2.23
CA SER A 43 9.76 1.66 -2.99
C SER A 43 9.52 0.26 -2.40
N ASN A 44 9.57 0.12 -1.08
CA ASN A 44 9.34 -1.14 -0.39
C ASN A 44 7.88 -1.63 -0.56
N MET A 45 6.91 -0.75 -0.35
CA MET A 45 5.49 -1.09 -0.50
C MET A 45 5.13 -1.49 -1.94
N MET A 46 5.68 -0.80 -2.94
CA MET A 46 5.52 -1.15 -4.35
C MET A 46 6.12 -2.53 -4.67
N LYS A 47 7.33 -2.82 -4.17
CA LYS A 47 7.96 -4.14 -4.35
C LYS A 47 7.13 -5.25 -3.69
N MET A 48 6.61 -5.01 -2.49
CA MET A 48 5.77 -5.98 -1.78
C MET A 48 4.47 -6.27 -2.54
N ALA A 49 3.83 -5.25 -3.10
CA ALA A 49 2.63 -5.41 -3.92
C ALA A 49 2.90 -6.25 -5.18
N LYS A 50 4.02 -5.98 -5.86
CA LYS A 50 4.45 -6.78 -7.03
C LYS A 50 4.78 -8.23 -6.64
N PHE A 51 5.46 -8.41 -5.51
CA PHE A 51 5.81 -9.74 -5.01
C PHE A 51 4.55 -10.56 -4.72
N ARG A 52 3.55 -9.99 -4.03
CA ARG A 52 2.24 -10.64 -3.82
C ARG A 52 1.60 -11.05 -5.15
N ASN A 53 1.63 -10.21 -6.17
CA ASN A 53 1.07 -10.54 -7.49
C ASN A 53 1.80 -11.73 -8.14
N ILE A 54 3.12 -11.77 -8.05
CA ILE A 54 3.91 -12.89 -8.59
C ILE A 54 3.57 -14.17 -7.83
N VAL A 55 3.52 -14.12 -6.49
CA VAL A 55 3.20 -15.28 -5.66
C VAL A 55 1.81 -15.83 -6.00
N VAL A 56 0.79 -14.99 -6.12
CA VAL A 56 -0.56 -15.46 -6.45
C VAL A 56 -0.65 -16.09 -7.84
N HIS A 57 0.13 -15.63 -8.82
CA HIS A 57 0.11 -16.20 -10.17
C HIS A 57 1.03 -17.40 -10.35
N GLN A 58 2.04 -17.57 -9.50
CA GLN A 58 3.10 -18.57 -9.65
C GLN A 58 3.27 -19.45 -8.40
N TYR A 59 2.24 -19.55 -7.55
CA TYR A 59 2.33 -20.24 -6.26
C TYR A 59 2.74 -21.72 -6.42
N ASP A 60 2.35 -22.38 -7.52
CA ASP A 60 2.74 -23.77 -7.82
C ASP A 60 4.25 -23.94 -8.09
N LYS A 61 4.97 -22.85 -8.38
CA LYS A 61 6.39 -22.85 -8.75
C LYS A 61 7.30 -22.20 -7.71
N ILE A 62 6.74 -21.64 -6.64
CA ILE A 62 7.48 -20.84 -5.66
C ILE A 62 7.59 -21.62 -4.35
N ASP A 63 8.80 -21.68 -3.81
CA ASP A 63 9.06 -22.25 -2.50
C ASP A 63 8.41 -21.40 -1.38
N ALA A 64 7.53 -22.03 -0.61
CA ALA A 64 6.79 -21.39 0.47
C ALA A 64 7.71 -20.82 1.56
N GLU A 65 8.88 -21.41 1.81
CA GLU A 65 9.84 -20.90 2.81
C GLU A 65 10.42 -19.54 2.40
N ILE A 66 10.68 -19.36 1.10
CA ILE A 66 11.16 -18.09 0.55
C ILE A 66 10.11 -16.99 0.74
N VAL A 67 8.84 -17.32 0.48
CA VAL A 67 7.71 -16.39 0.65
C VAL A 67 7.58 -15.98 2.12
N ILE A 68 7.62 -16.94 3.04
CA ILE A 68 7.54 -16.68 4.49
C ILE A 68 8.73 -15.82 4.96
N GLY A 69 9.94 -16.08 4.46
CA GLY A 69 11.14 -15.30 4.78
C GLY A 69 11.03 -13.84 4.37
N ILE A 70 10.49 -13.57 3.17
CA ILE A 70 10.26 -12.21 2.66
C ILE A 70 9.18 -11.50 3.47
N LEU A 71 8.07 -12.19 3.81
CA LEU A 71 6.98 -11.59 4.59
C LEU A 71 7.43 -11.20 6.01
N LYS A 72 8.25 -12.02 6.67
CA LYS A 72 8.76 -11.74 8.03
C LYS A 72 9.71 -10.55 8.09
N ARG A 73 10.52 -10.32 7.05
CA ARG A 73 11.51 -9.22 7.03
C ARG A 73 10.90 -7.83 6.87
N ASN A 74 9.69 -7.73 6.32
CA ASN A 74 9.07 -6.45 5.97
C ASN A 74 7.95 -6.05 6.95
N LEU A 75 7.89 -6.66 8.14
CA LEU A 75 6.89 -6.31 9.16
C LEU A 75 7.01 -4.85 9.62
N THR A 76 8.22 -4.31 9.63
CA THR A 76 8.49 -2.90 9.98
C THR A 76 7.94 -1.92 8.95
N ASP A 77 7.90 -2.29 7.66
CA ASP A 77 7.35 -1.44 6.61
C ASP A 77 5.83 -1.26 6.79
N PHE A 78 5.10 -2.27 7.26
CA PHE A 78 3.67 -2.12 7.56
C PHE A 78 3.41 -1.16 8.73
N VAL A 79 4.28 -1.17 9.74
CA VAL A 79 4.19 -0.22 10.86
C VAL A 79 4.50 1.20 10.36
N ALA A 80 5.53 1.36 9.55
CA ALA A 80 5.88 2.65 8.95
C ALA A 80 4.74 3.17 8.05
N PHE A 81 4.14 2.30 7.22
CA PHE A 81 2.98 2.63 6.40
C PHE A 81 1.82 3.13 7.25
N LYS A 82 1.45 2.41 8.32
CA LYS A 82 0.40 2.84 9.24
C LYS A 82 0.70 4.24 9.79
N GLN A 83 1.93 4.50 10.22
CA GLN A 83 2.30 5.79 10.78
C GLN A 83 2.21 6.92 9.76
N SER A 84 2.66 6.68 8.53
CA SER A 84 2.51 7.62 7.40
C SER A 84 1.05 7.97 7.15
N ILE A 85 0.14 6.98 7.12
CA ILE A 85 -1.29 7.24 6.93
C ILE A 85 -1.89 8.05 8.09
N LEU A 86 -1.51 7.75 9.33
CA LEU A 86 -2.03 8.47 10.51
C LEU A 86 -1.51 9.90 10.61
N ASN A 87 -0.29 10.16 10.16
CA ASN A 87 0.31 11.49 10.16
C ASN A 87 -0.18 12.37 9.00
N PHE A 88 -0.78 11.77 7.97
CA PHE A 88 -1.31 12.53 6.85
C PHE A 88 -2.56 13.32 7.26
N PRO A 89 -2.62 14.64 7.01
CA PRO A 89 -3.76 15.47 7.42
C PRO A 89 -5.08 15.00 6.81
N GLN A 90 -5.98 14.51 7.67
CA GLN A 90 -7.33 14.14 7.28
C GLN A 90 -8.17 15.43 7.20
N LYS A 91 -8.63 15.83 6.01
CA LYS A 91 -9.76 16.78 5.91
C LYS A 91 -10.96 16.12 6.62
N ARG A 92 -11.36 16.64 7.79
CA ARG A 92 -12.57 16.18 8.48
C ARG A 92 -13.74 16.42 7.53
N ARG A 93 -14.46 15.37 7.21
CA ARG A 93 -15.73 15.46 6.48
C ARG A 93 -16.72 16.15 7.42
N THR A 94 -16.92 17.46 7.27
CA THR A 94 -18.08 18.11 7.83
C THR A 94 -19.28 17.47 7.14
N ARG A 95 -20.05 16.65 7.85
CA ARG A 95 -21.39 16.24 7.39
C ARG A 95 -22.26 17.49 7.38
N LEU A 96 -22.20 18.25 6.31
CA LEU A 96 -23.26 19.13 5.85
C LEU A 96 -23.22 19.00 4.34
N ASP A 97 -24.26 18.39 3.78
CA ASP A 97 -25.01 18.92 2.65
C ASP A 97 -26.11 17.90 2.28
N PHE A 98 -27.31 18.24 2.77
CA PHE A 98 -28.68 17.76 2.48
C PHE A 98 -29.10 16.37 2.96
#